data_AF-A0A6I4IMI4-F1
#
_entry.id   AF-A0A6I4IMI4-F1
#
_cell.length_a   1.000
_cell.length_b   1.000
_cell.length_c   1.000
_cell.angle_alpha   90.00
_cell.angle_beta   90.00
_cell.angle_gamma   90.00
#
_symmetry.space_group_name_H-M   'P 1'
#
loop_
_entity.id
_entity.type
_entity.pdbx_description
1 polymer ?
#
loop_
_entity_poly.entity_id
_entity_poly.type
_entity_poly.pdbx_seq_one_letter_code
_entity_poly.pdbx_strand_id
1 'polypeptide(L)'
;QTLESQKIVNNRYPSDATIQSIYGSNVSPIQGQALYKLAFATLNDSTWVLTAIPISTSSQAGDGIICLNDQGQKFWAKGATVCALSASSSWT
;
A
#
# COMPACT_ATOMS: atom_id res chain seq x y z
N GLN A 1 3.10 8.00 6.70
CA GLN A 1 3.84 9.08 7.40
C GLN A 1 5.28 9.22 6.88
N THR A 2 6.05 8.14 6.69
CA THR A 2 7.43 8.20 6.17
C THR A 2 7.56 8.85 4.79
N LEU A 3 6.74 8.47 3.81
CA LEU A 3 6.78 9.04 2.45
C LEU A 3 6.45 10.54 2.44
N GLU A 4 5.45 10.96 3.20
CA GLU A 4 5.10 12.39 3.31
C GLU A 4 6.22 13.21 3.96
N SER A 5 6.90 12.65 4.96
CA SER A 5 8.09 13.30 5.55
C SER A 5 9.22 13.46 4.52
N GLN A 6 9.49 12.42 3.72
CA GLN A 6 10.48 12.48 2.64
C GLN A 6 10.13 13.54 1.59
N LYS A 7 8.85 13.67 1.24
CA LYS A 7 8.38 14.72 0.32
C LYS A 7 8.59 16.11 0.89
N ILE A 8 8.31 16.34 2.17
CA ILE A 8 8.50 17.65 2.80
C ILE A 8 9.99 18.05 2.79
N VAL A 9 10.89 17.10 3.07
CA VAL A 9 12.34 17.38 3.13
C VAL A 9 12.96 17.57 1.75
N ASN A 10 12.56 16.76 0.77
CA ASN A 10 13.22 16.71 -0.54
C ASN A 10 12.41 17.37 -1.66
N ASN A 11 11.22 17.88 -1.37
CA ASN A 11 10.21 18.34 -2.34
C ASN A 11 9.81 17.28 -3.39
N ARG A 12 10.04 16.00 -3.10
CA ARG A 12 9.71 14.85 -3.96
C ARG A 12 9.63 13.57 -3.16
N TYR A 13 8.87 12.59 -3.64
CA TYR A 13 8.94 11.22 -3.14
C TYR A 13 10.20 10.51 -3.65
N PRO A 14 10.72 9.49 -2.93
CA PRO A 14 11.89 8.74 -3.37
C PRO A 14 11.49 7.72 -4.45
N SER A 15 11.61 8.09 -5.74
CA SER A 15 11.14 7.28 -6.88
C SER A 15 11.72 5.87 -6.99
N ASP A 16 12.89 5.63 -6.41
CA ASP A 16 13.63 4.37 -6.44
C ASP A 16 13.50 3.55 -5.14
N ALA A 17 12.71 4.03 -4.17
CA ALA A 17 12.53 3.34 -2.91
C ALA A 17 11.72 2.05 -3.08
N THR A 18 12.00 1.08 -2.20
CA THR A 18 11.24 -0.16 -2.10
C THR A 18 10.43 -0.17 -0.82
N ILE A 19 9.41 -1.03 -0.76
CA ILE A 19 8.67 -1.24 0.50
C ILE A 19 9.63 -1.66 1.62
N GLN A 20 10.59 -2.53 1.31
CA GLN A 20 11.61 -2.97 2.26
C GLN A 20 12.45 -1.81 2.78
N SER A 21 12.90 -0.89 1.92
CA SER A 21 13.75 0.24 2.34
C SER A 21 13.00 1.29 3.17
N ILE A 22 11.68 1.44 2.96
CA ILE A 22 10.86 2.44 3.68
C ILE A 22 10.21 1.88 4.94
N TYR A 23 9.74 0.63 4.89
CA TYR A 23 8.92 0.02 5.94
C TYR A 23 9.55 -1.22 6.59
N GLY A 24 10.73 -1.65 6.14
CA GLY A 24 11.49 -2.75 6.73
C GLY A 24 10.96 -4.16 6.42
N SER A 25 9.82 -4.29 5.74
CA SER A 25 9.28 -5.58 5.27
C SER A 25 8.29 -5.39 4.14
N ASN A 26 8.31 -6.28 3.14
CA ASN A 26 7.28 -6.34 2.09
C ASN A 26 6.05 -7.18 2.48
N VAL A 27 5.91 -7.55 3.74
CA VAL A 27 4.73 -8.25 4.27
C VAL A 27 4.21 -7.61 5.54
N SER A 28 2.93 -7.83 5.83
CA SER A 28 2.31 -7.42 7.08
C SER A 28 1.38 -8.51 7.63
N PRO A 29 1.39 -8.77 8.95
CA PRO A 29 2.34 -8.25 9.93
C PRO A 29 3.75 -8.81 9.71
N ILE A 30 4.76 -8.09 10.23
CA ILE A 30 6.18 -8.49 10.13
C ILE A 30 6.49 -9.64 11.09
N GLN A 31 5.84 -9.64 12.26
CA GLN A 31 5.98 -10.69 13.26
C GLN A 31 4.72 -11.56 13.28
N GLY A 32 4.92 -12.87 13.37
CA GLY A 32 3.85 -13.86 13.24
C GLY A 32 3.55 -14.23 11.79
N GLN A 33 2.34 -14.70 11.54
CA GLN A 33 1.94 -15.09 10.18
C GLN A 33 1.65 -13.87 9.32
N ALA A 34 2.39 -13.74 8.22
CA ALA A 34 2.13 -12.71 7.22
C ALA A 34 0.75 -12.91 6.59
N LEU A 35 -0.02 -11.83 6.51
CA LEU A 35 -1.38 -11.83 5.98
C LEU A 35 -1.47 -11.18 4.61
N TYR A 36 -0.66 -10.14 4.37
CA TYR A 36 -0.63 -9.37 3.15
C TYR A 36 0.80 -9.23 2.61
N LYS A 37 0.93 -9.15 1.29
CA LYS A 37 2.12 -8.67 0.58
C LYS A 37 1.93 -7.21 0.23
N LEU A 38 2.90 -6.39 0.57
CA LEU A 38 2.92 -4.96 0.34
C LEU A 38 3.75 -4.64 -0.90
N ALA A 39 3.24 -3.76 -1.76
CA ALA A 39 3.94 -3.31 -2.97
C ALA A 39 3.52 -1.89 -3.35
N PHE A 40 4.45 -1.12 -3.91
CA PHE A 40 4.09 0.09 -4.65
C PHE A 40 3.57 -0.31 -6.03
N ALA A 41 2.29 -0.04 -6.31
CA ALA A 41 1.76 -0.12 -7.67
C ALA A 41 2.23 1.07 -8.52
N THR A 42 2.53 2.20 -7.87
CA THR A 42 3.15 3.37 -8.49
C THR A 42 4.03 4.04 -7.44
N LEU A 43 5.22 4.47 -7.85
CA LEU A 43 6.08 5.34 -7.08
C LEU A 43 6.94 6.15 -8.05
N ASN A 44 6.84 7.47 -7.96
CA ASN A 44 7.68 8.42 -8.68
C ASN A 44 7.81 9.70 -7.84
N ASP A 45 8.56 10.69 -8.31
CA ASP A 45 8.83 11.92 -7.56
C ASP A 45 7.56 12.70 -7.12
N SER A 46 6.41 12.46 -7.74
CA SER A 46 5.17 13.24 -7.52
C SER A 46 4.04 12.48 -6.82
N THR A 47 3.96 11.15 -6.96
CA THR A 47 2.83 10.35 -6.44
C THR A 47 3.27 8.95 -6.02
N TRP A 48 2.48 8.32 -5.15
CA TRP A 48 2.62 6.92 -4.80
C TRP A 48 1.26 6.24 -4.66
N VAL A 49 1.22 4.96 -5.01
CA VAL A 49 0.09 4.06 -4.74
C VAL A 49 0.63 2.82 -4.04
N LEU A 50 0.20 2.60 -2.81
CA LEU A 50 0.54 1.43 -2.00
C LEU A 50 -0.59 0.41 -2.10
N THR A 51 -0.22 -0.85 -2.27
CA THR A 51 -1.14 -1.98 -2.32
C THR A 51 -0.77 -3.02 -1.28
N ALA A 52 -1.78 -3.65 -0.69
CA ALA A 52 -1.64 -4.83 0.15
C ALA A 52 -2.51 -5.95 -0.45
N ILE A 53 -1.87 -6.94 -1.04
CA ILE A 53 -2.54 -8.09 -1.66
C ILE A 53 -2.59 -9.23 -0.63
N PRO A 54 -3.77 -9.81 -0.35
CA PRO A 54 -3.86 -10.94 0.57
C PRO A 54 -2.99 -12.11 0.14
N ILE A 55 -2.34 -12.75 1.10
CA ILE A 55 -1.60 -13.98 0.89
C ILE A 55 -2.61 -15.13 0.81
N SER A 56 -2.55 -15.92 -0.26
CA SER A 56 -3.53 -16.98 -0.55
C SER A 56 -3.60 -18.10 0.50
N THR A 57 -2.56 -18.26 1.31
CA THR A 57 -2.49 -19.26 2.40
C THR A 57 -2.75 -18.66 3.78
N SER A 58 -3.08 -17.36 3.87
CA SER A 58 -3.34 -16.68 5.14
C SER A 58 -4.84 -16.61 5.43
N SER A 59 -5.19 -16.17 6.63
CA SER A 59 -6.59 -15.94 7.00
C SER A 59 -7.27 -14.83 6.19
N GLN A 60 -6.49 -14.00 5.48
CA GLN A 60 -7.01 -12.93 4.61
C GLN A 60 -7.25 -13.41 3.17
N ALA A 61 -6.98 -14.68 2.86
CA ALA A 61 -7.22 -15.24 1.53
C ALA A 61 -8.70 -15.04 1.12
N GLY A 62 -8.91 -14.39 -0.03
CA GLY A 62 -10.26 -14.09 -0.54
C GLY A 62 -10.92 -12.85 0.06
N ASP A 63 -10.30 -12.17 1.04
CA ASP A 63 -10.88 -10.95 1.61
C ASP A 63 -10.74 -9.75 0.69
N GLY A 64 -9.59 -9.51 0.07
CA GLY A 64 -9.46 -8.46 -0.94
C GLY A 64 -8.29 -7.51 -0.75
N ILE A 65 -7.92 -6.83 -1.82
CA ILE A 65 -6.80 -5.90 -1.88
C ILE A 65 -7.09 -4.61 -1.11
N ILE A 66 -6.11 -4.14 -0.36
CA ILE A 66 -6.12 -2.81 0.28
C ILE A 66 -5.27 -1.87 -0.55
N CYS A 67 -5.75 -0.65 -0.80
CA CYS A 67 -5.02 0.36 -1.57
C CYS A 67 -5.07 1.72 -0.88
N LEU A 68 -3.95 2.45 -0.95
CA LEU A 68 -3.79 3.80 -0.42
C LEU A 68 -2.96 4.65 -1.41
N ASN A 69 -3.12 5.97 -1.41
CA ASN A 69 -2.27 6.88 -2.18
C ASN A 69 -1.93 8.19 -1.44
N ASP A 70 -1.07 9.00 -2.08
CA ASP A 70 -0.61 10.31 -1.58
C ASP A 70 -1.72 11.36 -1.41
N GLN A 71 -2.89 11.13 -2.01
CA GLN A 71 -4.05 12.01 -1.92
C GLN A 71 -4.97 11.67 -0.73
N GLY A 72 -4.61 10.68 0.09
CA GLY A 72 -5.42 10.21 1.21
C GLY A 72 -6.63 9.37 0.79
N GLN A 73 -6.70 8.94 -0.47
CA GLN A 73 -7.73 8.00 -0.92
C GLN A 73 -7.43 6.61 -0.36
N LYS A 74 -8.50 5.88 -0.05
CA LYS A 74 -8.42 4.52 0.49
C LYS A 74 -9.43 3.64 -0.20
N PHE A 75 -9.07 2.39 -0.43
CA PHE A 75 -9.95 1.42 -1.03
C PHE A 75 -9.73 0.05 -0.41
N TRP A 76 -10.85 -0.59 -0.09
CA TRP A 76 -10.94 -2.01 0.16
C TRP A 76 -12.38 -2.43 -0.12
N ALA A 77 -12.54 -3.58 -0.77
CA ALA A 77 -13.82 -4.23 -0.89
C ALA A 77 -13.65 -5.74 -0.77
N LYS A 78 -14.62 -6.41 -0.14
CA LYS A 78 -14.54 -7.87 0.01
C LYS A 78 -14.43 -8.57 -1.35
N GLY A 79 -13.44 -9.44 -1.52
CA GLY A 79 -13.14 -10.16 -2.74
C GLY A 79 -12.46 -9.35 -3.85
N ALA A 80 -12.18 -8.05 -3.64
CA ALA A 80 -11.58 -7.22 -4.68
C ALA A 80 -10.13 -7.66 -4.98
N THR A 81 -9.81 -7.78 -6.27
CA THR A 81 -8.46 -8.12 -6.74
C THR A 81 -7.71 -6.94 -7.34
N VAL A 82 -8.42 -5.83 -7.58
CA VAL A 82 -7.90 -4.62 -8.24
C VAL A 82 -8.23 -3.40 -7.38
N CYS A 83 -7.29 -2.45 -7.31
CA CYS A 83 -7.51 -1.17 -6.66
C CYS A 83 -8.49 -0.31 -7.44
N ALA A 84 -9.49 0.26 -6.76
CA ALA A 84 -10.39 1.27 -7.31
C ALA A 84 -10.37 2.55 -6.47
N LEU A 85 -9.19 3.16 -6.38
CA LEU A 85 -8.99 4.43 -5.66
C LEU A 85 -9.68 5.58 -6.40
N SER A 86 -10.44 6.39 -5.65
CA SER A 86 -11.04 7.63 -6.13
C SER A 86 -11.27 8.58 -4.96
N ALA A 87 -11.66 9.82 -5.24
CA ALA A 87 -11.98 10.80 -4.19
C ALA A 87 -13.15 10.36 -3.28
N SER A 88 -13.99 9.43 -3.76
CA SER A 88 -15.12 8.87 -3.00
C SER A 88 -14.90 7.42 -2.54
N SER A 89 -13.74 6.81 -2.82
CA SER A 89 -13.47 5.43 -2.40
C SER A 89 -13.30 5.36 -0.88
N SER A 90 -13.75 4.25 -0.28
CA SER A 90 -13.68 4.03 1.17
C SER A 90 -13.45 2.55 1.49
N TRP A 91 -13.57 2.21 2.77
CA TRP A 91 -13.62 0.84 3.27
C TRP A 91 -15.07 0.32 3.10
N THR A 92 -15.29 -0.70 2.27
CA THR A 92 -16.65 -1.21 1.96
C THR A 92 -16.75 -2.71 2.05
#